data_AF-A0A417F8M9-F1
#
_entry.id   AF-A0A417F8M9-F1
#
_cell.length_a   1.000
_cell.length_b   1.000
_cell.length_c   1.000
_cell.angle_alpha   90.00
_cell.angle_beta   90.00
_cell.angle_gamma   90.00
#
_symmetry.space_group_name_H-M   'P 1'
#
loop_
_entity.id
_entity.type
_entity.pdbx_description
1 polymer ?
#
loop_
_entity_poly.entity_id
_entity_poly.type
_entity_poly.pdbx_seq_one_letter_code
_entity_poly.pdbx_strand_id
1 'polypeptide(L)'
;MDKVELRARLDFWQSALSKLRAAYLALVDGGVKSYVIDDRELTRFDLPDLKDEIEDAEKKVDELTAELNGRKPRKAFGIVPRDW
;
A
#
# COMPACT_ATOMS: atom_id res chain seq x y z
N MET A 1 10.43 17.20 -12.21
CA MET A 1 10.84 15.82 -11.89
C MET A 1 10.91 15.06 -13.20
N ASP A 2 12.00 14.33 -13.44
CA ASP A 2 12.14 13.59 -14.70
C ASP A 2 11.21 12.38 -14.73
N LYS A 3 10.67 12.05 -15.90
CA LYS A 3 9.75 10.90 -16.07
C LYS A 3 10.39 9.57 -15.61
N VAL A 4 11.72 9.47 -15.75
CA VAL A 4 12.50 8.33 -15.28
C VAL A 4 12.47 8.23 -13.76
N GLU A 5 12.64 9.37 -13.07
CA GLU A 5 12.61 9.43 -11.61
C GLU A 5 11.19 9.15 -11.06
N LEU A 6 10.15 9.67 -11.71
CA LEU A 6 8.74 9.36 -11.39
C LEU A 6 8.45 7.86 -11.52
N ARG A 7 8.94 7.22 -12.60
CA ARG A 7 8.76 5.78 -12.82
C ARG A 7 9.46 4.96 -11.74
N ALA A 8 10.72 5.28 -11.45
CA ALA A 8 11.48 4.60 -10.40
C ALA A 8 10.81 4.74 -9.02
N ARG A 9 10.23 5.91 -8.73
CA ARG A 9 9.51 6.15 -7.47
C ARG A 9 8.20 5.36 -7.42
N LEU A 10 7.48 5.30 -8.53
CA LEU A 10 6.26 4.51 -8.65
C LEU A 10 6.56 3.02 -8.45
N ASP A 11 7.61 2.49 -9.08
CA ASP A 11 8.01 1.09 -8.93
C ASP A 11 8.42 0.76 -7.49
N PHE A 12 9.08 1.69 -6.79
CA PHE A 12 9.40 1.58 -5.37
C PHE A 12 8.12 1.48 -4.51
N TRP A 13 7.18 2.41 -4.70
CA TRP A 13 5.93 2.42 -3.92
C TRP A 13 5.05 1.21 -4.22
N GLN A 14 5.01 0.74 -5.46
CA GLN A 14 4.30 -0.50 -5.81
C GLN A 14 4.92 -1.74 -5.15
N SER A 15 6.25 -1.81 -5.11
CA SER A 15 6.96 -2.90 -4.44
C SER A 15 6.71 -2.89 -2.93
N ALA A 16 6.76 -1.71 -2.30
CA ALA A 16 6.44 -1.54 -0.88
C ALA A 16 4.98 -1.93 -0.58
N LEU A 17 4.04 -1.45 -1.39
CA LEU A 17 2.61 -1.78 -1.28
C LEU A 17 2.37 -3.29 -1.35
N SER A 18 3.04 -3.99 -2.27
CA SER A 18 2.91 -5.44 -2.40
C SER A 18 3.37 -6.17 -1.14
N LYS A 19 4.48 -5.74 -0.52
CA LYS A 19 4.95 -6.32 0.76
C LYS A 19 3.96 -6.08 1.89
N LEU A 20 3.45 -4.86 2.02
CA LEU A 20 2.46 -4.48 3.06
C LEU A 20 1.16 -5.28 2.92
N ARG A 21 0.63 -5.41 1.69
CA ARG A 21 -0.58 -6.21 1.41
C ARG A 21 -0.37 -7.69 1.73
N ALA A 22 0.79 -8.26 1.40
CA ALA A 22 1.10 -9.64 1.73
C ALA A 22 1.13 -9.89 3.25
N ALA A 23 1.73 -8.97 4.01
CA ALA A 23 1.74 -9.05 5.47
C ALA A 23 0.33 -8.90 6.07
N TYR A 24 -0.46 -7.96 5.56
CA TYR A 24 -1.85 -7.76 5.98
C TYR A 24 -2.67 -9.04 5.77
N LEU A 25 -2.60 -9.64 4.58
CA LEU A 25 -3.31 -10.89 4.27
C LEU A 25 -2.86 -12.04 5.17
N ALA A 26 -1.56 -12.21 5.40
CA ALA A 26 -1.03 -13.26 6.27
C ALA A 26 -1.52 -13.15 7.73
N LEU A 27 -1.61 -11.92 8.25
CA LEU A 27 -2.10 -11.64 9.61
C LEU A 27 -3.62 -11.76 9.74
N VAL A 28 -4.38 -11.37 8.71
CA VAL A 28 -5.85 -11.44 8.68
C VAL A 28 -6.33 -12.88 8.55
N ASP A 29 -5.77 -13.63 7.59
CA ASP A 29 -6.10 -15.05 7.34
C ASP A 29 -5.77 -15.95 8.55
N GLY A 30 -5.00 -15.42 9.52
CA GLY A 30 -4.71 -16.08 10.78
C GLY A 30 -3.67 -17.19 10.66
N GLY A 31 -3.01 -17.30 9.50
CA GLY A 31 -1.94 -18.26 9.27
C GLY A 31 -0.69 -18.00 10.10
N VAL A 32 -0.47 -16.75 10.55
CA VAL A 32 0.69 -16.37 11.37
C VAL A 32 0.30 -15.44 12.53
N LYS A 33 0.98 -15.61 13.67
CA LYS A 33 0.81 -14.76 14.87
C LYS A 33 1.48 -13.39 14.70
N SER A 34 2.62 -13.37 14.02
CA SER A 34 3.37 -12.18 13.67
C SER A 34 4.02 -12.36 12.29
N TYR A 35 4.27 -11.24 11.61
CA TYR A 35 4.89 -11.18 10.29
C TYR A 35 6.03 -10.18 10.34
N VAL A 36 7.22 -10.55 9.86
CA VAL A 36 8.39 -9.65 9.86
C VAL A 36 8.55 -9.05 8.47
N ILE A 37 8.50 -7.71 8.39
CA ILE A 37 8.85 -6.95 7.18
C ILE A 37 10.19 -6.27 7.44
N ASP A 38 11.22 -6.68 6.70
CA ASP A 38 12.57 -6.15 6.81
C ASP A 38 13.07 -6.19 8.28
N ASP A 39 13.00 -5.08 9.03
CA ASP A 39 13.40 -5.00 10.46
C ASP A 39 12.23 -4.85 11.45
N ARG A 40 10.98 -4.77 10.98
CA ARG A 40 9.78 -4.54 11.79
C ARG A 40 8.97 -5.84 11.93
N GLU A 41 8.69 -6.23 13.17
CA GLU A 41 7.70 -7.28 13.46
C GLU A 41 6.30 -6.67 13.57
N LEU A 42 5.36 -7.22 12.81
CA LEU A 42 3.95 -6.83 12.78
C LEU A 42 3.11 -7.91 13.43
N THR A 43 2.13 -7.49 14.21
CA THR A 43 1.16 -8.36 14.85
C THR A 43 -0.25 -8.01 14.39
N ARG A 44 -1.23 -8.82 14.79
CA ARG A 44 -2.65 -8.53 14.54
C ARG A 44 -3.11 -7.19 15.14
N PHE A 45 -2.43 -6.69 16.18
CA PHE A 45 -2.75 -5.40 16.78
C PHE A 45 -2.36 -4.22 15.89
N ASP A 46 -1.36 -4.41 15.02
CA ASP A 46 -0.86 -3.40 14.10
C ASP A 46 -1.64 -3.36 12.78
N LEU A 47 -2.67 -4.21 12.62
CA LEU A 47 -3.51 -4.25 11.41
C LEU A 47 -4.18 -2.90 11.06
N PRO A 48 -4.70 -2.10 12.02
CA PRO A 48 -5.23 -0.78 11.71
C PRO A 48 -4.16 0.15 11.14
N ASP A 49 -2.99 0.20 11.78
CA ASP A 49 -1.88 1.05 11.34
C ASP A 49 -1.36 0.59 9.97
N LEU A 50 -1.27 -0.73 9.74
CA LEU A 50 -0.86 -1.29 8.46
C LEU A 50 -1.85 -0.96 7.35
N LYS A 51 -3.16 -0.93 7.66
CA LYS A 51 -4.21 -0.54 6.72
C LYS A 51 -4.07 0.94 6.34
N ASP A 52 -3.83 1.81 7.31
CA ASP A 52 -3.64 3.24 7.07
C ASP A 52 -2.36 3.48 6.24
N GLU A 53 -1.28 2.76 6.53
CA GLU A 53 -0.03 2.80 5.75
C GLU A 53 -0.22 2.33 4.30
N ILE A 54 -1.04 1.30 4.09
CA ILE A 54 -1.45 0.84 2.74
C ILE A 54 -2.25 1.93 2.03
N GLU A 55 -3.25 2.55 2.66
CA GLU A 55 -4.06 3.61 2.05
C GLU A 55 -3.22 4.83 1.65
N ASP A 56 -2.25 5.22 2.48
CA ASP A 56 -1.33 6.32 2.17
C ASP A 56 -0.37 5.96 1.03
N ALA A 57 0.14 4.73 0.99
CA ALA A 57 0.95 4.24 -0.12
C ALA A 57 0.15 4.18 -1.43
N GLU A 58 -1.13 3.75 -1.41
CA GLU A 58 -2.02 3.77 -2.57
C GLU A 58 -2.25 5.18 -3.09
N LYS A 59 -2.55 6.14 -2.21
CA LYS A 59 -2.67 7.56 -2.60
C LYS A 59 -1.40 8.05 -3.28
N LYS A 60 -0.22 7.69 -2.77
CA LYS A 60 1.06 8.10 -3.38
C LYS A 60 1.25 7.49 -4.76
N VAL A 61 0.93 6.21 -4.94
CA VAL A 61 0.97 5.56 -6.26
C VAL A 61 -0.01 6.25 -7.23
N ASP A 62 -1.22 6.55 -6.78
CA ASP A 62 -2.23 7.22 -7.61
C ASP A 62 -1.81 8.64 -8.00
N GLU A 63 -1.28 9.41 -7.05
CA GLU A 63 -0.72 10.75 -7.31
C GLU A 63 0.42 10.69 -8.35
N LEU A 64 1.38 9.78 -8.16
CA LEU A 64 2.53 9.61 -9.07
C LEU A 64 2.09 9.12 -10.45
N THR A 65 1.11 8.21 -10.51
CA THR A 65 0.54 7.69 -11.75
C THR A 65 -0.22 8.77 -12.51
N ALA A 66 -0.95 9.62 -11.79
CA ALA A 66 -1.67 10.75 -12.35
C ALA A 66 -0.73 11.84 -12.89
N GLU A 67 0.34 12.14 -12.16
CA GLU A 67 1.40 13.05 -12.60
C GLU A 67 2.11 12.52 -13.85
N LEU A 68 2.44 11.21 -13.88
CA LEU A 68 3.05 10.56 -15.04
C LEU A 68 2.14 10.58 -16.28
N ASN A 69 0.84 10.37 -16.10
CA ASN A 69 -0.15 10.38 -17.18
C ASN A 69 -0.62 11.80 -17.55
N GLY A 70 -0.14 12.85 -16.88
CA GLY A 70 -0.57 14.23 -17.08
C GLY A 70 -2.06 14.47 -16.82
N ARG A 71 -2.73 13.53 -16.12
CA ARG A 71 -4.17 13.58 -15.80
C ARG A 71 -4.31 13.70 -14.30
N LYS A 72 -4.72 14.89 -13.84
CA LYS A 72 -5.12 15.19 -12.45
C LYS A 72 -5.95 14.02 -11.87
N PRO A 73 -5.56 13.42 -10.72
CA PRO A 73 -6.22 12.20 -10.24
C PRO A 73 -7.66 12.53 -9.84
N ARG A 74 -8.62 11.73 -10.35
CA ARG A 74 -9.99 11.76 -9.83
C ARG A 74 -9.99 10.91 -8.55
N LYS A 75 -10.36 11.53 -7.44
CA LYS A 75 -10.48 10.93 -6.11
C LYS A 75 -11.27 9.61 -6.19
N ALA A 76 -10.58 8.48 -6.13
CA ALA A 76 -11.20 7.17 -6.04
C ALA A 76 -11.57 6.90 -4.59
N PHE A 77 -12.85 6.66 -4.34
CA PHE A 77 -13.34 6.28 -3.02
C PHE A 77 -13.00 4.80 -2.80
N GLY A 78 -12.25 4.50 -1.74
CA GLY A 78 -12.03 3.13 -1.31
C GLY A 78 -13.37 2.47 -1.00
N ILE A 79 -13.76 1.49 -1.81
CA ILE A 79 -14.87 0.61 -1.48
C ILE A 79 -14.29 -0.36 -0.46
N VAL A 80 -14.69 -0.21 0.80
CA VAL A 80 -14.49 -1.23 1.83
C VAL A 80 -15.49 -2.35 1.53
N PRO A 81 -15.04 -3.56 1.14
CA PRO A 81 -15.93 -4.71 1.10
C PRO A 81 -16.27 -5.04 2.56
N ARG A 82 -17.49 -4.68 2.97
CA ARG A 82 -18.07 -5.19 4.19
C ARG A 82 -18.58 -6.59 3.86
N ASP A 83 -17.74 -7.59 4.14
CA ASP A 83 -18.25 -8.95 4.26
C ASP A 83 -19.05 -9.04 5.56
N TRP A 84 -20.30 -9.50 5.38
CA TRP A 84 -21.36 -9.95 6.29
C TRP A 84 -21.98 -8.98 7.31
#